data_AF-A0A9K3LFW6-F1
#
_entry.id   AF-A0A9K3LFW6-F1
#
_cell.length_a   1.000
_cell.length_b   1.000
_cell.length_c   1.000
_cell.angle_alpha   90.00
_cell.angle_beta   90.00
_cell.angle_gamma   90.00
#
_symmetry.space_group_name_H-M   'P 1'
#
loop_
_entity.id
_entity.type
_entity.pdbx_description
1 polymer ?
#
loop_
_entity_poly.entity_id
_entity_poly.type
_entity_poly.pdbx_seq_one_letter_code
_entity_poly.pdbx_strand_id
1 'polypeptide(L)'
;MMFFQSLVLPGAIFFSFLLTFSDSFALRGQMNASLKRLLPPRRSSPSSTSPAIAYSDVALEDEKEVLKRRLPPIKRHHQMSKLEIEFRELLEGILYTESEIEAVANPRMRAIMEGISASYYEPAVYRAFEVLYEDYMPLRIAGRMVYRRLRDVMEESTKYKRSQLEAVIEATGMSWDEAESCWSTFIRLGESQRLPIQKLQRYMGQSALDYLQARTVHEAIQRICPDGDENESLSFQQLVIGFLKHGKGTTILSSSPEQHHQNANFLQQVLNSDQVRLAEKADFSTRLDSKNRKYNDRYDEMLEQFGRWKAFIPDGQGRRLDILKGCFVGSENPAVVEALRIIYVDYGALRLSGDWIFKVVSTIMGSVERRQGSRDQQSS
;
A
#
# COMPACT_ATOMS: atom_id res chain seq x y z
N MET A 1 47.76 2.72 -12.95
CA MET A 1 47.76 3.02 -14.41
C MET A 1 47.00 1.89 -15.09
N MET A 2 46.02 2.22 -15.93
CA MET A 2 45.15 1.34 -16.73
C MET A 2 44.07 0.53 -16.00
N PHE A 3 42.84 1.08 -15.95
CA PHE A 3 41.59 0.49 -16.49
C PHE A 3 40.43 1.48 -16.25
N PHE A 4 40.29 2.47 -17.13
CA PHE A 4 39.07 3.26 -17.28
C PHE A 4 39.00 3.72 -18.74
N GLN A 5 38.47 2.86 -19.60
CA GLN A 5 38.10 3.20 -20.96
C GLN A 5 36.73 2.58 -21.25
N SER A 6 35.86 3.42 -21.82
CA SER A 6 34.62 3.05 -22.52
C SER A 6 33.36 2.83 -21.67
N LEU A 7 32.70 3.94 -21.31
CA LEU A 7 31.23 4.01 -21.20
C LEU A 7 30.75 5.26 -21.92
N VAL A 8 30.89 5.22 -23.24
CA VAL A 8 30.24 6.14 -24.18
C VAL A 8 28.92 5.49 -24.60
N LEU A 9 27.82 6.17 -24.28
CA LEU A 9 26.42 6.02 -24.77
C LEU A 9 25.62 4.75 -24.40
N PRO A 10 24.60 4.91 -23.52
CA PRO A 10 23.32 4.21 -23.66
C PRO A 10 22.15 5.21 -23.82
N GLY A 11 22.33 6.28 -24.60
CA GLY A 11 21.25 7.26 -24.87
C GLY A 11 20.12 6.71 -25.76
N ALA A 12 20.44 5.80 -26.68
CA ALA A 12 19.48 5.26 -27.64
C ALA A 12 18.60 4.12 -27.08
N ILE A 13 19.12 3.33 -26.13
CA ILE A 13 18.37 2.21 -25.52
C ILE A 13 17.30 2.74 -24.56
N PHE A 14 17.58 3.86 -23.88
CA PHE A 14 16.66 4.45 -22.90
C PHE A 14 15.39 5.03 -23.56
N PHE A 15 15.52 5.63 -24.75
CA PHE A 15 14.37 6.12 -25.54
C PHE A 15 13.51 4.98 -26.09
N SER A 16 14.14 3.87 -26.53
CA SER A 16 13.40 2.72 -27.06
C SER A 16 12.61 1.97 -25.98
N PHE A 17 13.09 1.98 -24.73
CA PHE A 17 12.40 1.37 -23.57
C PHE A 17 11.20 2.22 -23.11
N LEU A 18 11.28 3.56 -23.20
CA LEU A 18 10.16 4.45 -22.89
C LEU A 18 9.04 4.38 -23.94
N LEU A 19 9.39 4.19 -25.22
CA LEU A 19 8.40 4.06 -26.30
C LEU A 19 7.66 2.72 -26.27
N THR A 20 8.35 1.60 -26.03
CA THR A 20 7.72 0.26 -25.96
C THR A 20 6.82 0.06 -24.74
N PHE A 21 7.11 0.75 -23.62
CA PHE A 21 6.24 0.71 -22.43
C PHE A 21 4.96 1.56 -22.59
N SER A 22 5.00 2.61 -23.42
CA SER A 22 3.81 3.42 -23.74
C SER A 22 2.77 2.65 -24.55
N ASP A 23 3.21 1.79 -25.49
CA ASP A 23 2.31 1.05 -26.39
C ASP A 23 1.57 -0.11 -25.70
N SER A 24 2.19 -0.79 -24.72
CA SER A 24 1.50 -1.84 -23.95
C SER A 24 0.38 -1.30 -23.05
N PHE A 25 0.38 -0.01 -22.73
CA PHE A 25 -0.67 0.62 -21.92
C PHE A 25 -1.77 1.29 -22.76
N ALA A 26 -1.46 1.75 -23.98
CA ALA A 26 -2.46 2.27 -24.92
C ALA A 26 -3.52 1.20 -25.31
N LEU A 27 -3.12 -0.07 -25.38
CA LEU A 27 -4.01 -1.18 -25.72
C LEU A 27 -5.06 -1.53 -24.63
N ARG A 28 -4.80 -1.22 -23.34
CA ARG A 28 -5.82 -1.39 -22.27
C ARG A 28 -6.87 -0.27 -22.25
N GLY A 29 -6.53 0.92 -22.73
CA GLY A 29 -7.47 2.05 -22.85
C GLY A 29 -8.56 1.82 -23.91
N GLN A 30 -8.27 1.07 -24.97
CA GLN A 30 -9.25 0.77 -26.04
C GLN A 30 -10.26 -0.33 -25.67
N MET A 31 -9.92 -1.28 -24.78
CA MET A 31 -10.88 -2.33 -24.38
C MET A 31 -12.03 -1.79 -23.50
N ASN A 32 -11.80 -0.75 -22.70
CA ASN A 32 -12.84 -0.13 -21.87
C ASN A 32 -13.79 0.81 -22.64
N ALA A 33 -13.36 1.32 -23.81
CA ALA A 33 -14.21 2.14 -24.67
C ALA A 33 -15.21 1.31 -25.50
N SER A 34 -14.84 0.08 -25.87
CA SER A 34 -15.70 -0.83 -26.64
C SER A 34 -16.77 -1.52 -25.78
N LEU A 35 -16.50 -1.78 -24.50
CA LEU A 35 -17.46 -2.37 -23.56
C LEU A 35 -18.61 -1.43 -23.17
N LYS A 36 -18.46 -0.10 -23.33
CA LYS A 36 -19.52 0.88 -23.07
C LYS A 36 -20.60 0.97 -24.16
N ARG A 37 -20.38 0.38 -25.35
CA ARG A 37 -21.34 0.46 -26.47
C ARG A 37 -22.33 -0.71 -26.56
N LEU A 38 -22.24 -1.70 -25.68
CA LEU A 38 -23.08 -2.91 -25.73
C LEU A 38 -24.05 -3.06 -24.55
N LEU A 39 -24.11 -2.09 -23.64
CA LEU A 39 -25.06 -2.11 -22.53
C LEU A 39 -26.27 -1.20 -22.82
N PRO A 40 -27.52 -1.70 -22.73
CA PRO A 40 -28.71 -0.89 -22.90
C PRO A 40 -28.80 0.19 -21.79
N PRO A 41 -29.48 1.32 -22.05
CA PRO A 41 -29.65 2.39 -21.08
C PRO A 41 -30.37 1.86 -19.83
N ARG A 42 -29.63 1.81 -18.71
CA ARG A 42 -30.15 1.43 -17.39
C ARG A 42 -31.18 2.49 -16.98
N ARG A 43 -32.46 2.12 -16.89
CA ARG A 43 -33.50 2.98 -16.29
C ARG A 43 -33.06 3.30 -14.86
N SER A 44 -32.71 4.56 -14.63
CA SER A 44 -32.36 5.08 -13.31
C SER A 44 -33.62 5.19 -12.47
N SER A 45 -33.86 4.20 -11.63
CA SER A 45 -34.72 4.37 -10.46
C SER A 45 -34.10 5.46 -9.57
N PRO A 46 -34.88 6.37 -8.96
CA PRO A 46 -34.35 7.35 -8.03
C PRO A 46 -33.62 6.62 -6.90
N SER A 47 -32.30 6.78 -6.85
CA SER A 47 -31.47 6.17 -5.83
C SER A 47 -31.84 6.80 -4.49
N SER A 48 -32.54 6.03 -3.66
CA SER A 48 -32.64 6.29 -2.21
C SER A 48 -31.22 6.16 -1.64
N THR A 49 -30.44 7.24 -1.69
CA THR A 49 -29.14 7.30 -1.02
C THR A 49 -29.41 7.16 0.47
N SER A 50 -29.06 6.00 1.04
CA SER A 50 -29.27 5.72 2.45
C SER A 50 -28.52 6.77 3.30
N PRO A 51 -29.17 7.43 4.27
CA PRO A 51 -28.56 8.50 5.06
C PRO A 51 -27.29 8.06 5.80
N ALA A 52 -27.11 6.77 6.08
CA ALA A 52 -25.90 6.23 6.70
C ALA A 52 -24.62 6.47 5.87
N ILE A 53 -24.72 6.39 4.53
CA ILE A 53 -23.56 6.59 3.63
C ILE A 53 -23.09 8.05 3.66
N ALA A 54 -24.01 8.99 3.85
CA ALA A 54 -23.67 10.40 3.89
C ALA A 54 -22.83 10.77 5.13
N TYR A 55 -23.02 10.08 6.27
CA TYR A 55 -22.26 10.34 7.49
C TYR A 55 -20.81 9.84 7.42
N SER A 56 -20.56 8.67 6.81
CA SER A 56 -19.20 8.14 6.69
C SER A 56 -18.32 9.02 5.81
N ASP A 57 -18.89 9.57 4.73
CA ASP A 57 -18.14 10.41 3.80
C ASP A 57 -17.69 11.73 4.45
N VAL A 58 -18.50 12.31 5.36
CA VAL A 58 -18.14 13.55 6.08
C VAL A 58 -16.97 13.33 7.03
N ALA A 59 -16.99 12.24 7.80
CA ALA A 59 -15.90 11.92 8.73
C ALA A 59 -14.55 11.70 8.00
N LEU A 60 -14.59 11.09 6.82
CA LEU A 60 -13.39 10.87 6.01
C LEU A 60 -12.80 12.17 5.46
N GLU A 61 -13.62 13.15 5.08
CA GLU A 61 -13.12 14.45 4.62
C GLU A 61 -12.44 15.24 5.76
N ASP A 62 -12.98 15.18 6.98
CA ASP A 62 -12.34 15.81 8.15
C ASP A 62 -10.97 15.19 8.45
N GLU A 63 -10.85 13.86 8.37
CA GLU A 63 -9.56 13.16 8.51
C GLU A 63 -8.57 13.55 7.41
N LYS A 64 -9.04 13.67 6.15
CA LYS A 64 -8.21 14.13 5.03
C LYS A 64 -7.72 15.55 5.22
N GLU A 65 -8.55 16.45 5.75
CA GLU A 65 -8.12 17.81 6.09
C GLU A 65 -7.06 17.81 7.20
N VAL A 66 -7.16 16.91 8.18
CA VAL A 66 -6.10 16.72 9.18
C VAL A 66 -4.80 16.25 8.52
N LEU A 67 -4.87 15.31 7.56
CA LEU A 67 -3.70 14.85 6.80
C LEU A 67 -3.08 15.97 5.95
N LYS A 68 -3.89 16.77 5.26
CA LYS A 68 -3.40 17.92 4.46
C LYS A 68 -2.66 18.95 5.31
N ARG A 69 -3.14 19.22 6.53
CA ARG A 69 -2.47 20.13 7.48
C ARG A 69 -1.10 19.63 7.94
N ARG A 70 -0.80 18.34 7.79
CA ARG A 70 0.50 17.75 8.12
C ARG A 70 1.55 17.96 7.04
N LEU A 71 1.15 18.29 5.81
CA LEU A 71 2.10 18.62 4.76
C LEU A 71 2.90 19.88 5.14
N PRO A 72 4.22 19.92 4.87
CA PRO A 72 5.05 21.07 5.20
C PRO A 72 4.43 22.37 4.68
N PRO A 73 4.26 23.40 5.53
CA PRO A 73 3.53 24.60 5.16
C PRO A 73 4.26 25.35 4.05
N ILE A 74 3.49 25.91 3.11
CA ILE A 74 4.03 26.78 2.07
C ILE A 74 4.62 28.01 2.75
N LYS A 75 5.94 28.22 2.61
CA LYS A 75 6.62 29.39 3.17
C LYS A 75 6.10 30.64 2.48
N ARG A 76 5.46 31.55 3.23
CA ARG A 76 4.80 32.76 2.70
C ARG A 76 5.69 33.65 1.82
N HIS A 77 7.02 33.54 1.97
CA HIS A 77 8.00 34.34 1.23
C HIS A 77 8.70 33.59 0.09
N HIS A 78 8.34 32.32 -0.14
CA HIS A 78 8.92 31.50 -1.20
C HIS A 78 7.86 31.24 -2.28
N GLN A 79 8.10 31.75 -3.48
CA GLN A 79 7.30 31.36 -4.64
C GLN A 79 7.68 29.94 -5.02
N MET A 80 6.74 29.00 -4.88
CA MET A 80 6.96 27.61 -5.28
C MET A 80 7.17 27.51 -6.78
N SER A 81 8.10 26.66 -7.20
CA SER A 81 8.29 26.35 -8.61
C SER A 81 7.10 25.55 -9.15
N LYS A 82 6.90 25.57 -10.48
CA LYS A 82 5.83 24.78 -11.11
C LYS A 82 5.93 23.28 -10.76
N LEU A 83 7.16 22.78 -10.60
CA LEU A 83 7.40 21.38 -10.28
C LEU A 83 7.16 21.07 -8.80
N GLU A 84 7.43 22.01 -7.90
CA GLU A 84 7.08 21.89 -6.48
C GLU A 84 5.55 21.85 -6.30
N ILE A 85 4.82 22.72 -7.01
CA ILE A 85 3.34 22.70 -7.03
C ILE A 85 2.84 21.35 -7.53
N GLU A 86 3.34 20.89 -8.67
CA GLU A 86 2.94 19.60 -9.25
C GLU A 86 3.24 18.43 -8.29
N PHE A 87 4.42 18.39 -7.68
CA PHE A 87 4.78 17.37 -6.70
C PHE A 87 3.79 17.33 -5.53
N ARG A 88 3.43 18.51 -5.02
CA ARG A 88 2.47 18.65 -3.93
C ARG A 88 1.07 18.18 -4.32
N GLU A 89 0.58 18.56 -5.51
CA GLU A 89 -0.70 18.10 -6.04
C GLU A 89 -0.76 16.58 -6.19
N LEU A 90 0.33 15.96 -6.65
CA LEU A 90 0.42 14.50 -6.74
C LEU A 90 0.32 13.85 -5.36
N LEU A 91 1.01 14.40 -4.35
CA LEU A 91 0.95 13.89 -2.98
C LEU A 91 -0.43 14.10 -2.36
N GLU A 92 -1.03 15.28 -2.51
CA GLU A 92 -2.38 15.59 -2.02
C GLU A 92 -3.43 14.66 -2.64
N GLY A 93 -3.27 14.29 -3.92
CA GLY A 93 -4.16 13.38 -4.62
C GLY A 93 -4.10 11.90 -4.20
N ILE A 94 -3.12 11.52 -3.36
CA ILE A 94 -2.99 10.18 -2.77
C ILE A 94 -2.92 10.22 -1.24
N LEU A 95 -3.40 11.31 -0.62
CA LEU A 95 -3.64 11.35 0.82
C LEU A 95 -4.86 10.48 1.14
N TYR A 96 -4.58 9.30 1.67
CA TYR A 96 -5.59 8.33 2.09
C TYR A 96 -5.54 8.15 3.60
N THR A 97 -6.72 7.96 4.20
CA THR A 97 -6.84 7.60 5.62
C THR A 97 -6.36 6.17 5.85
N GLU A 98 -6.11 5.80 7.11
CA GLU A 98 -5.71 4.43 7.46
C GLU A 98 -6.78 3.41 7.03
N SER A 99 -8.07 3.73 7.21
CA SER A 99 -9.19 2.88 6.76
C SER A 99 -9.25 2.72 5.23
N GLU A 100 -8.96 3.79 4.47
CA GLU A 100 -8.87 3.72 3.01
C GLU A 100 -7.70 2.83 2.56
N ILE A 101 -6.54 2.97 3.20
CA ILE A 101 -5.36 2.15 2.93
C ILE A 101 -5.63 0.68 3.27
N GLU A 102 -6.29 0.39 4.40
CA GLU A 102 -6.71 -0.96 4.78
C GLU A 102 -7.63 -1.59 3.74
N ALA A 103 -8.44 -0.82 3.00
CA ALA A 103 -9.31 -1.36 1.95
C ALA A 103 -8.54 -1.94 0.76
N VAL A 104 -7.25 -1.58 0.59
CA VAL A 104 -6.42 -2.09 -0.51
C VAL A 104 -6.05 -3.55 -0.25
N ALA A 105 -6.55 -4.43 -1.11
CA ALA A 105 -6.39 -5.87 -0.96
C ALA A 105 -4.97 -6.40 -1.26
N ASN A 106 -4.17 -5.65 -2.01
CA ASN A 106 -2.79 -6.02 -2.30
C ASN A 106 -1.87 -5.49 -1.18
N PRO A 107 -1.26 -6.36 -0.35
CA PRO A 107 -0.43 -5.93 0.77
C PRO A 107 0.80 -5.12 0.34
N ARG A 108 1.36 -5.38 -0.86
CA ARG A 108 2.49 -4.60 -1.38
C ARG A 108 2.07 -3.17 -1.73
N MET A 109 0.90 -2.99 -2.36
CA MET A 109 0.40 -1.65 -2.65
C MET A 109 0.02 -0.90 -1.38
N ARG A 110 -0.53 -1.61 -0.38
CA ARG A 110 -0.79 -1.06 0.95
C ARG A 110 0.49 -0.54 1.59
N ALA A 111 1.54 -1.36 1.65
CA ALA A 111 2.84 -0.97 2.19
C ALA A 111 3.45 0.24 1.46
N ILE A 112 3.28 0.36 0.14
CA ILE A 112 3.70 1.58 -0.59
C ILE A 112 2.92 2.81 -0.09
N MET A 113 1.59 2.72 0.03
CA MET A 113 0.76 3.84 0.49
C MET A 113 1.07 4.21 1.96
N GLU A 114 1.30 3.21 2.81
CA GLU A 114 1.73 3.40 4.21
C GLU A 114 3.08 4.11 4.28
N GLY A 115 4.07 3.71 3.48
CA GLY A 115 5.37 4.38 3.45
C GLY A 115 5.31 5.79 2.87
N ILE A 116 4.45 6.04 1.88
CA ILE A 116 4.16 7.41 1.41
C ILE A 116 3.53 8.22 2.54
N SER A 117 2.55 7.66 3.25
CA SER A 117 1.93 8.30 4.42
C SER A 117 2.96 8.64 5.50
N ALA A 118 3.82 7.67 5.84
CA ALA A 118 4.91 7.83 6.79
C ALA A 118 5.89 8.95 6.39
N SER A 119 6.17 9.09 5.09
CA SER A 119 7.07 10.13 4.57
C SER A 119 6.57 11.56 4.82
N TYR A 120 5.26 11.76 4.98
CA TYR A 120 4.68 13.07 5.31
C TYR A 120 5.07 13.54 6.72
N TYR A 121 5.29 12.61 7.65
CA TYR A 121 5.67 12.91 9.03
C TYR A 121 7.16 13.21 9.17
N GLU A 122 7.93 13.07 8.09
CA GLU A 122 9.38 13.22 8.08
C GLU A 122 9.79 14.39 7.17
N PRO A 123 9.88 15.63 7.68
CA PRO A 123 10.14 16.82 6.86
C PRO A 123 11.42 16.73 6.02
N ALA A 124 12.44 16.03 6.51
CA ALA A 124 13.68 15.79 5.77
C ALA A 124 13.46 14.87 4.57
N VAL A 125 12.65 13.82 4.72
CA VAL A 125 12.30 12.88 3.64
C VAL A 125 11.46 13.59 2.59
N TYR A 126 10.41 14.32 3.02
CA TYR A 126 9.58 15.13 2.12
C TYR A 126 10.45 16.10 1.30
N ARG A 127 11.32 16.87 1.97
CA ARG A 127 12.18 17.85 1.29
C ARG A 127 13.15 17.19 0.31
N ALA A 128 13.71 16.04 0.65
CA ALA A 128 14.57 15.30 -0.28
C ALA A 128 13.81 14.87 -1.54
N PHE A 129 12.59 14.33 -1.41
CA PHE A 129 11.78 13.96 -2.57
C PHE A 129 11.36 15.16 -3.41
N GLU A 130 11.01 16.28 -2.80
CA GLU A 130 10.70 17.52 -3.50
C GLU A 130 11.88 18.00 -4.36
N VAL A 131 13.08 18.06 -3.77
CA VAL A 131 14.33 18.43 -4.47
C VAL A 131 14.64 17.45 -5.60
N LEU A 132 14.53 16.14 -5.34
CA LEU A 132 14.78 15.11 -6.36
C LEU A 132 13.76 15.17 -7.49
N TYR A 133 12.49 15.45 -7.19
CA TYR A 133 11.43 15.61 -8.19
C TYR A 133 11.75 16.80 -9.10
N GLU A 134 12.14 17.94 -8.54
CA GLU A 134 12.51 19.10 -9.34
C GLU A 134 13.75 18.85 -10.21
N ASP A 135 14.81 18.28 -9.63
CA ASP A 135 16.13 18.16 -10.27
C ASP A 135 16.26 16.96 -11.22
N TYR A 136 15.46 15.90 -11.03
CA TYR A 136 15.69 14.63 -11.71
C TYR A 136 14.48 14.16 -12.53
N MET A 137 14.51 14.46 -13.83
CA MET A 137 13.43 14.15 -14.78
C MET A 137 13.01 12.67 -14.80
N PRO A 138 13.91 11.66 -14.80
CA PRO A 138 13.49 10.26 -14.80
C PRO A 138 12.61 9.90 -13.59
N LEU A 139 12.95 10.44 -12.41
CA LEU A 139 12.14 10.24 -11.21
C LEU A 139 10.77 10.89 -11.32
N ARG A 140 10.64 12.07 -11.96
CA ARG A 140 9.32 12.67 -12.21
C ARG A 140 8.42 11.78 -13.05
N ILE A 141 8.95 11.26 -14.15
CA ILE A 141 8.19 10.39 -15.06
C ILE A 141 7.72 9.16 -14.29
N ALA A 142 8.62 8.52 -13.54
CA ALA A 142 8.29 7.36 -12.74
C ALA A 142 7.31 7.69 -11.60
N GLY A 143 7.46 8.82 -10.93
CA GLY A 143 6.56 9.31 -9.89
C GLY A 143 5.13 9.48 -10.39
N ARG A 144 4.95 10.09 -11.57
CA ARG A 144 3.62 10.21 -12.23
C ARG A 144 3.01 8.84 -12.56
N MET A 145 3.82 7.87 -12.96
CA MET A 145 3.36 6.51 -13.25
C MET A 145 2.88 5.81 -11.98
N VAL A 146 3.67 5.89 -10.89
CA VAL A 146 3.30 5.32 -9.59
C VAL A 146 2.04 5.98 -9.06
N TYR A 147 1.95 7.31 -9.11
CA TYR A 147 0.77 8.07 -8.70
C TYR A 147 -0.51 7.57 -9.38
N ARG A 148 -0.51 7.47 -10.73
CA ARG A 148 -1.68 6.95 -11.47
C ARG A 148 -2.02 5.54 -11.05
N ARG A 149 -1.02 4.68 -10.89
CA ARG A 149 -1.25 3.29 -10.49
C ARG A 149 -1.84 3.19 -9.08
N LEU A 150 -1.35 3.97 -8.13
CA LEU A 150 -1.86 3.99 -6.76
C LEU A 150 -3.31 4.49 -6.73
N ARG A 151 -3.63 5.53 -7.50
CA ARG A 151 -5.01 6.00 -7.66
C ARG A 151 -5.93 4.95 -8.25
N ASP A 152 -5.53 4.31 -9.35
CA ASP A 152 -6.33 3.25 -9.99
C ASP A 152 -6.62 2.12 -8.99
N VAL A 153 -5.60 1.69 -8.23
CA VAL A 153 -5.73 0.62 -7.23
C VAL A 153 -6.65 1.05 -6.09
N MET A 154 -6.56 2.29 -5.62
CA MET A 154 -7.43 2.79 -4.55
C MET A 154 -8.89 2.89 -5.02
N GLU A 155 -9.12 3.50 -6.19
CA GLU A 155 -10.47 3.64 -6.76
C GLU A 155 -11.13 2.26 -6.98
N GLU A 156 -10.36 1.28 -7.49
CA GLU A 156 -10.83 -0.10 -7.64
C GLU A 156 -11.12 -0.76 -6.28
N SER A 157 -10.22 -0.60 -5.30
CA SER A 157 -10.36 -1.22 -3.97
C SER A 157 -11.55 -0.66 -3.19
N THR A 158 -11.74 0.67 -3.20
CA THR A 158 -12.88 1.33 -2.54
C THR A 158 -14.20 0.93 -3.20
N LYS A 159 -14.25 0.90 -4.53
CA LYS A 159 -15.44 0.44 -5.26
C LYS A 159 -15.76 -1.03 -4.95
N TYR A 160 -14.74 -1.88 -4.91
CA TYR A 160 -14.91 -3.29 -4.58
C TYR A 160 -15.38 -3.49 -3.13
N LYS A 161 -14.72 -2.85 -2.14
CA LYS A 161 -15.14 -2.84 -0.73
C LYS A 161 -16.60 -2.44 -0.60
N ARG A 162 -17.00 -1.30 -1.18
CA ARG A 162 -18.38 -0.80 -1.13
C ARG A 162 -19.38 -1.83 -1.69
N SER A 163 -19.10 -2.40 -2.86
CA SER A 163 -19.97 -3.42 -3.46
C SER A 163 -20.09 -4.69 -2.60
N GLN A 164 -19.02 -5.09 -1.93
CA GLN A 164 -19.02 -6.26 -1.03
C GLN A 164 -19.78 -5.98 0.26
N LEU A 165 -19.63 -4.79 0.84
CA LEU A 165 -20.37 -4.34 2.02
C LEU A 165 -21.86 -4.24 1.74
N GLU A 166 -22.26 -3.58 0.64
CA GLU A 166 -23.67 -3.46 0.23
C GLU A 166 -24.32 -4.84 0.09
N ALA A 167 -23.65 -5.80 -0.55
CA ALA A 167 -24.17 -7.15 -0.73
C ALA A 167 -24.32 -7.93 0.59
N VAL A 168 -23.40 -7.74 1.54
CA VAL A 168 -23.50 -8.33 2.88
C VAL A 168 -24.65 -7.69 3.66
N ILE A 169 -24.74 -6.35 3.67
CA ILE A 169 -25.80 -5.61 4.37
C ILE A 169 -27.17 -6.02 3.84
N GLU A 170 -27.35 -6.09 2.51
CA GLU A 170 -28.60 -6.51 1.88
C GLU A 170 -28.99 -7.94 2.28
N ALA A 171 -28.02 -8.86 2.31
CA ALA A 171 -28.27 -10.28 2.59
C ALA A 171 -28.47 -10.59 4.08
N THR A 172 -27.90 -9.79 4.97
CA THR A 172 -27.79 -10.13 6.41
C THR A 172 -28.54 -9.16 7.32
N GLY A 173 -28.87 -7.96 6.83
CA GLY A 173 -29.44 -6.88 7.64
C GLY A 173 -28.45 -6.24 8.62
N MET A 174 -27.15 -6.53 8.51
CA MET A 174 -26.11 -5.88 9.33
C MET A 174 -26.09 -4.37 9.10
N SER A 175 -25.69 -3.63 10.13
CA SER A 175 -25.33 -2.22 9.98
C SER A 175 -24.07 -2.06 9.13
N TRP A 176 -23.86 -0.85 8.58
CA TRP A 176 -22.66 -0.53 7.81
C TRP A 176 -21.39 -0.72 8.64
N ASP A 177 -21.37 -0.23 9.87
CA ASP A 177 -20.21 -0.29 10.77
C ASP A 177 -19.83 -1.73 11.14
N GLU A 178 -20.82 -2.60 11.38
CA GLU A 178 -20.58 -4.02 11.65
C GLU A 178 -20.00 -4.73 10.41
N ALA A 179 -20.52 -4.44 9.21
CA ALA A 179 -20.02 -5.01 7.96
C ALA A 179 -18.59 -4.51 7.66
N GLU A 180 -18.31 -3.22 7.90
CA GLU A 180 -16.99 -2.62 7.74
C GLU A 180 -15.96 -3.20 8.73
N SER A 181 -16.36 -3.42 9.98
CA SER A 181 -15.53 -4.12 10.98
C SER A 181 -15.14 -5.54 10.51
N CYS A 182 -16.10 -6.27 9.95
CA CYS A 182 -15.85 -7.60 9.37
C CYS A 182 -14.92 -7.52 8.16
N TRP A 183 -15.07 -6.49 7.33
CA TRP A 183 -14.21 -6.27 6.16
C TRP A 183 -12.75 -6.07 6.55
N SER A 184 -12.46 -5.24 7.56
CA SER A 184 -11.09 -5.03 8.05
C SER A 184 -10.46 -6.34 8.53
N THR A 185 -11.22 -7.23 9.19
CA THR A 185 -10.74 -8.57 9.53
C THR A 185 -10.49 -9.43 8.30
N PHE A 186 -11.42 -9.45 7.36
CA PHE A 186 -11.31 -10.25 6.14
C PHE A 186 -10.08 -9.89 5.30
N ILE A 187 -9.79 -8.59 5.13
CA ILE A 187 -8.65 -8.15 4.31
C ILE A 187 -7.29 -8.43 4.96
N ARG A 188 -7.23 -8.55 6.29
CA ARG A 188 -6.02 -9.03 7.00
C ARG A 188 -5.79 -10.53 6.78
N LEU A 189 -6.86 -11.29 6.64
CA LEU A 189 -6.80 -12.75 6.43
C LEU A 189 -6.56 -13.12 4.95
N GLY A 190 -7.21 -12.38 4.06
CA GLY A 190 -7.27 -12.67 2.64
C GLY A 190 -6.06 -12.17 1.85
N GLU A 191 -5.94 -12.68 0.63
CA GLU A 191 -4.97 -12.22 -0.36
C GLU A 191 -5.72 -11.85 -1.62
N SER A 192 -5.45 -10.67 -2.20
CA SER A 192 -6.04 -10.27 -3.48
C SER A 192 -7.58 -10.42 -3.50
N GLN A 193 -8.25 -9.95 -2.44
CA GLN A 193 -9.71 -9.93 -2.29
C GLN A 193 -10.35 -11.29 -2.02
N ARG A 194 -9.57 -12.37 -1.91
CA ARG A 194 -10.10 -13.70 -1.63
C ARG A 194 -9.34 -14.38 -0.49
N LEU A 195 -10.02 -15.24 0.26
CA LEU A 195 -9.43 -16.02 1.33
C LEU A 195 -9.27 -17.47 0.88
N PRO A 196 -8.04 -17.95 0.62
CA PRO A 196 -7.83 -19.35 0.28
C PRO A 196 -8.37 -20.26 1.38
N ILE A 197 -9.11 -21.32 1.01
CA ILE A 197 -9.72 -22.24 1.99
C ILE A 197 -8.67 -22.85 2.92
N GLN A 198 -7.50 -23.24 2.39
CA GLN A 198 -6.39 -23.77 3.17
C GLN A 198 -5.90 -22.79 4.26
N LYS A 199 -5.99 -21.49 4.00
CA LYS A 199 -5.62 -20.45 4.95
C LYS A 199 -6.72 -20.25 5.99
N LEU A 200 -7.99 -20.24 5.57
CA LEU A 200 -9.13 -20.24 6.49
C LEU A 200 -9.08 -21.42 7.47
N GLN A 201 -8.73 -22.62 7.00
CA GLN A 201 -8.61 -23.82 7.85
C GLN A 201 -7.67 -23.62 9.04
N ARG A 202 -6.59 -22.85 8.87
CA ARG A 202 -5.64 -22.54 9.95
C ARG A 202 -6.25 -21.60 10.98
N TYR A 203 -7.14 -20.70 10.56
CA TYR A 203 -7.77 -19.70 11.43
C TYR A 203 -9.04 -20.21 12.13
N MET A 204 -9.64 -21.30 11.65
CA MET A 204 -10.82 -21.89 12.26
C MET A 204 -10.45 -22.65 13.54
N GLY A 205 -10.63 -21.98 14.68
CA GLY A 205 -10.53 -22.59 16.01
C GLY A 205 -11.83 -23.29 16.44
N GLN A 206 -11.82 -23.85 17.66
CA GLN A 206 -13.00 -24.51 18.25
C GLN A 206 -14.22 -23.59 18.29
N SER A 207 -14.03 -22.29 18.58
CA SER A 207 -15.12 -21.30 18.59
C SER A 207 -15.87 -21.22 17.26
N ALA A 208 -15.15 -21.27 16.12
CA ALA A 208 -15.77 -21.27 14.80
C ALA A 208 -16.55 -22.56 14.53
N LEU A 209 -16.00 -23.70 14.94
CA LEU A 209 -16.64 -25.00 14.81
C LEU A 209 -17.93 -25.08 15.64
N ASP A 210 -17.86 -24.64 16.90
CA ASP A 210 -19.01 -24.60 17.81
C ASP A 210 -20.10 -23.68 17.28
N TYR A 211 -19.72 -22.51 16.77
CA TYR A 211 -20.63 -21.53 16.17
C TYR A 211 -21.36 -22.12 14.96
N LEU A 212 -20.63 -22.76 14.04
CA LEU A 212 -21.17 -23.41 12.84
C LEU A 212 -21.78 -24.79 13.10
N GLN A 213 -21.76 -25.28 14.34
CA GLN A 213 -22.17 -26.64 14.73
C GLN A 213 -21.40 -27.75 13.99
N ALA A 214 -20.20 -27.48 13.51
CA ALA A 214 -19.43 -28.41 12.72
C ALA A 214 -18.51 -29.22 13.64
N ARG A 215 -18.35 -30.52 13.36
CA ARG A 215 -17.41 -31.37 14.11
C ARG A 215 -15.99 -31.24 13.58
N THR A 216 -15.85 -30.86 12.33
CA THR A 216 -14.58 -30.72 11.64
C THR A 216 -14.53 -29.42 10.85
N VAL A 217 -13.31 -28.94 10.59
CA VAL A 217 -13.09 -27.73 9.77
C VAL A 217 -13.63 -27.91 8.35
N HIS A 218 -13.49 -29.09 7.76
CA HIS A 218 -14.01 -29.39 6.44
C HIS A 218 -15.56 -29.30 6.39
N GLU A 219 -16.26 -29.87 7.37
CA GLU A 219 -17.72 -29.74 7.48
C GLU A 219 -18.15 -28.27 7.65
N ALA A 220 -17.37 -27.49 8.40
CA ALA A 220 -17.62 -26.07 8.60
C ALA A 220 -17.47 -25.27 7.28
N ILE A 221 -16.44 -25.56 6.49
CA ILE A 221 -16.22 -24.95 5.17
C ILE A 221 -17.32 -25.34 4.19
N GLN A 222 -17.72 -26.61 4.16
CA GLN A 222 -18.79 -27.10 3.29
C GLN A 222 -20.14 -26.42 3.62
N ARG A 223 -20.37 -26.03 4.89
CA ARG A 223 -21.54 -25.22 5.25
C ARG A 223 -21.45 -23.79 4.73
N ILE A 224 -20.29 -23.15 4.84
CA ILE A 224 -20.08 -21.79 4.36
C ILE A 224 -20.18 -21.72 2.84
N CYS A 225 -19.64 -22.72 2.14
CA CYS A 225 -19.58 -22.79 0.68
C CYS A 225 -19.88 -24.22 0.20
N PRO A 226 -21.16 -24.59 0.05
CA PRO A 226 -21.54 -25.96 -0.33
C PRO A 226 -21.14 -26.34 -1.76
N ASP A 227 -21.03 -25.35 -2.65
CA ASP A 227 -20.67 -25.54 -4.06
C ASP A 227 -19.17 -25.34 -4.33
N GLY A 228 -18.36 -25.09 -3.30
CA GLY A 228 -16.96 -24.72 -3.45
C GLY A 228 -16.04 -25.90 -3.76
N ASP A 229 -15.12 -25.72 -4.69
CA ASP A 229 -13.96 -26.63 -4.85
C ASP A 229 -13.01 -26.46 -3.64
N GLU A 230 -12.35 -27.53 -3.17
CA GLU A 230 -11.37 -27.45 -2.09
C GLU A 230 -10.17 -26.56 -2.44
N ASN A 231 -9.89 -26.37 -3.73
CA ASN A 231 -8.88 -25.42 -4.21
C ASN A 231 -9.40 -23.98 -4.35
N GLU A 232 -10.67 -23.76 -4.04
CA GLU A 232 -11.29 -22.45 -4.21
C GLU A 232 -10.92 -21.49 -3.06
N SER A 233 -11.19 -20.23 -3.30
CA SER A 233 -10.94 -19.13 -2.39
C SER A 233 -12.24 -18.38 -2.18
N LEU A 234 -12.56 -18.06 -0.92
CA LEU A 234 -13.82 -17.42 -0.57
C LEU A 234 -13.75 -15.91 -0.75
N SER A 235 -14.81 -15.30 -1.30
CA SER A 235 -15.00 -13.86 -1.21
C SER A 235 -15.45 -13.43 0.18
N PHE A 236 -15.35 -12.13 0.48
CA PHE A 236 -15.87 -11.55 1.72
C PHE A 236 -17.35 -11.90 1.92
N GLN A 237 -18.15 -11.67 0.87
CA GLN A 237 -19.58 -11.93 0.88
C GLN A 237 -19.90 -13.40 1.21
N GLN A 238 -19.23 -14.35 0.55
CA GLN A 238 -19.45 -15.78 0.79
C GLN A 238 -19.12 -16.16 2.24
N LEU A 239 -18.01 -15.64 2.76
CA LEU A 239 -17.58 -15.92 4.13
C LEU A 239 -18.60 -15.41 5.15
N VAL A 240 -18.96 -14.13 5.09
CA VAL A 240 -19.85 -13.50 6.08
C VAL A 240 -21.26 -14.06 6.00
N ILE A 241 -21.83 -14.16 4.80
CA ILE A 241 -23.19 -14.72 4.61
C ILE A 241 -23.21 -16.19 5.05
N GLY A 242 -22.20 -16.98 4.67
CA GLY A 242 -22.11 -18.39 5.06
C GLY A 242 -22.06 -18.58 6.57
N PHE A 243 -21.25 -17.77 7.28
CA PHE A 243 -21.22 -17.80 8.74
C PHE A 243 -22.58 -17.46 9.36
N LEU A 244 -23.20 -16.35 8.94
CA LEU A 244 -24.46 -15.89 9.56
C LEU A 244 -25.65 -16.80 9.23
N LYS A 245 -25.69 -17.39 8.04
CA LYS A 245 -26.76 -18.31 7.63
C LYS A 245 -26.73 -19.63 8.39
N HIS A 246 -25.54 -20.11 8.76
CA HIS A 246 -25.35 -21.44 9.36
C HIS A 246 -24.98 -21.43 10.84
N GLY A 247 -24.70 -20.25 11.42
CA GLY A 247 -24.41 -20.10 12.84
C GLY A 247 -25.60 -20.47 13.74
N LYS A 248 -25.31 -21.04 14.93
CA LYS A 248 -26.29 -21.17 16.03
C LYS A 248 -26.72 -19.78 16.50
N GLY A 249 -27.71 -19.16 15.85
CA GLY A 249 -28.22 -17.90 16.37
C GLY A 249 -28.92 -16.96 15.40
N THR A 250 -29.74 -17.46 14.48
CA THR A 250 -30.78 -16.59 13.87
C THR A 250 -31.73 -15.98 14.93
N THR A 251 -31.63 -16.39 16.19
CA THR A 251 -32.27 -15.74 17.35
C THR A 251 -31.57 -14.47 17.83
N ILE A 252 -30.35 -14.13 17.38
CA ILE A 252 -29.62 -12.91 17.80
C ILE A 252 -30.16 -11.63 17.13
N LEU A 253 -30.82 -11.74 15.97
CA LEU A 253 -31.47 -10.58 15.32
C LEU A 253 -32.86 -10.26 15.92
N SER A 254 -33.30 -11.06 16.90
CA SER A 254 -34.56 -10.86 17.62
C SER A 254 -34.31 -10.22 18.98
N SER A 255 -34.45 -8.89 19.01
CA SER A 255 -35.11 -8.13 20.09
C SER A 255 -34.38 -7.72 21.39
N SER A 256 -33.13 -7.24 21.34
CA SER A 256 -32.70 -6.22 22.34
C SER A 256 -31.64 -5.25 21.81
N PRO A 257 -31.91 -3.93 21.76
CA PRO A 257 -30.94 -2.90 21.38
C PRO A 257 -29.67 -2.91 22.25
N GLU A 258 -29.74 -3.44 23.48
CA GLU A 258 -28.61 -3.46 24.41
C GLU A 258 -27.56 -4.55 24.10
N GLN A 259 -27.88 -5.56 23.28
CA GLN A 259 -26.91 -6.59 22.88
C GLN A 259 -26.09 -6.25 21.63
N HIS A 260 -26.45 -5.21 20.88
CA HIS A 260 -25.74 -4.83 19.65
C HIS A 260 -24.27 -4.41 19.88
N HIS A 261 -23.91 -3.96 21.09
CA HIS A 261 -22.53 -3.52 21.37
C HIS A 261 -21.55 -4.69 21.65
N GLN A 262 -22.03 -5.92 21.84
CA GLN A 262 -21.14 -7.10 22.00
C GLN A 262 -20.77 -7.76 20.65
N ASN A 263 -21.32 -7.28 19.53
CA ASN A 263 -21.06 -7.79 18.18
C ASN A 263 -19.88 -7.10 17.48
N ALA A 264 -19.05 -6.34 18.21
CA ALA A 264 -17.85 -5.73 17.65
C ALA A 264 -16.92 -6.83 17.10
N ASN A 265 -16.98 -6.97 15.78
CA ASN A 265 -16.21 -7.88 14.94
C ASN A 265 -16.45 -9.38 15.20
N PHE A 266 -17.64 -9.88 14.86
CA PHE A 266 -17.96 -11.32 14.97
C PHE A 266 -16.91 -12.20 14.28
N LEU A 267 -16.36 -11.78 13.13
CA LEU A 267 -15.30 -12.53 12.45
C LEU A 267 -14.04 -12.63 13.31
N GLN A 268 -13.67 -11.58 14.04
CA GLN A 268 -12.53 -11.60 14.95
C GLN A 268 -12.77 -12.48 16.18
N GLN A 269 -14.02 -12.62 16.63
CA GLN A 269 -14.38 -13.52 17.73
C GLN A 269 -14.37 -14.99 17.28
N VAL A 270 -14.83 -15.24 16.05
CA VAL A 270 -14.95 -16.57 15.47
C VAL A 270 -13.59 -17.10 15.01
N LEU A 271 -12.76 -16.24 14.41
CA LEU A 271 -11.45 -16.61 13.87
C LEU A 271 -10.36 -16.32 14.90
N ASN A 272 -9.36 -17.21 15.00
CA ASN A 272 -8.29 -17.08 15.98
C ASN A 272 -7.35 -15.90 15.66
N SER A 273 -7.66 -14.71 16.20
CA SER A 273 -7.00 -13.43 15.88
C SER A 273 -5.49 -13.41 16.14
N ASP A 274 -4.98 -14.18 17.11
CA ASP A 274 -3.54 -14.25 17.39
C ASP A 274 -2.77 -14.94 16.27
N GLN A 275 -3.36 -15.94 15.63
CA GLN A 275 -2.74 -16.62 14.48
C GLN A 275 -2.71 -15.75 13.22
N VAL A 276 -3.66 -14.81 13.09
CA VAL A 276 -3.70 -13.88 11.95
C VAL A 276 -2.43 -13.04 11.89
N ARG A 277 -2.04 -12.45 13.03
CA ARG A 277 -0.85 -11.61 13.15
C ARG A 277 0.46 -12.37 12.86
N LEU A 278 0.54 -13.64 13.25
CA LEU A 278 1.71 -14.47 13.00
C LEU A 278 1.82 -14.89 11.53
N ALA A 279 0.69 -15.22 10.91
CA ALA A 279 0.63 -15.64 9.51
C ALA A 279 0.98 -14.51 8.52
N GLU A 280 0.56 -13.28 8.79
CA GLU A 280 0.88 -12.10 7.96
C GLU A 280 2.40 -11.92 7.78
N LYS A 281 3.18 -12.14 8.83
CA LYS A 281 4.65 -12.02 8.77
C LYS A 281 5.31 -13.16 7.99
N ALA A 282 4.76 -14.37 8.06
CA ALA A 282 5.36 -15.53 7.41
C ALA A 282 5.15 -15.52 5.88
N ASP A 283 3.92 -15.25 5.44
CA ASP A 283 3.54 -15.31 4.02
C ASP A 283 4.29 -14.25 3.20
N PHE A 284 4.50 -13.06 3.75
CA PHE A 284 5.21 -11.97 3.06
C PHE A 284 6.64 -12.35 2.65
N SER A 285 7.36 -13.12 3.48
CA SER A 285 8.74 -13.51 3.21
C SER A 285 8.89 -14.58 2.11
N THR A 286 7.88 -15.45 1.97
CA THR A 286 7.99 -16.67 1.15
C THR A 286 7.72 -16.48 -0.34
N ARG A 287 7.11 -15.35 -0.74
CA ARG A 287 6.65 -15.12 -2.12
C ARG A 287 7.57 -14.28 -3.00
N LEU A 288 8.76 -13.93 -2.52
CA LEU A 288 9.71 -13.23 -3.38
C LEU A 288 10.26 -14.20 -4.43
N ASP A 289 9.89 -13.97 -5.69
CA ASP A 289 10.48 -14.65 -6.85
C ASP A 289 12.01 -14.64 -6.72
N SER A 290 12.67 -15.75 -7.09
CA SER A 290 14.13 -15.87 -7.06
C SER A 290 14.84 -14.74 -7.81
N LYS A 291 14.19 -14.18 -8.85
CA LYS A 291 14.66 -13.01 -9.59
C LYS A 291 14.67 -11.73 -8.74
N ASN A 292 13.72 -11.58 -7.84
CA ASN A 292 13.58 -10.41 -6.97
C ASN A 292 14.54 -10.45 -5.78
N ARG A 293 15.05 -11.63 -5.41
CA ARG A 293 16.04 -11.78 -4.33
C ARG A 293 17.28 -10.92 -4.56
N LYS A 294 17.87 -10.95 -5.76
CA LYS A 294 19.05 -10.14 -6.11
C LYS A 294 18.84 -8.63 -5.85
N TYR A 295 17.66 -8.10 -6.18
CA TYR A 295 17.36 -6.69 -5.99
C TYR A 295 17.08 -6.34 -4.52
N ASN A 296 16.49 -7.26 -3.76
CA ASN A 296 16.36 -7.10 -2.31
C ASN A 296 17.73 -7.09 -1.63
N ASP A 297 18.59 -8.09 -1.91
CA ASP A 297 19.93 -8.18 -1.34
C ASP A 297 20.74 -6.91 -1.64
N ARG A 298 20.61 -6.38 -2.87
CA ARG A 298 21.27 -5.12 -3.27
C ARG A 298 20.72 -3.92 -2.49
N TYR A 299 19.42 -3.87 -2.25
CA TYR A 299 18.81 -2.79 -1.48
C TYR A 299 19.25 -2.85 0.00
N ASP A 300 19.33 -4.05 0.58
CA ASP A 300 19.85 -4.25 1.93
C ASP A 300 21.32 -3.81 2.07
N GLU A 301 22.17 -4.13 1.09
CA GLU A 301 23.56 -3.66 1.03
C GLU A 301 23.64 -2.11 1.05
N MET A 302 22.72 -1.43 0.34
CA MET A 302 22.64 0.04 0.37
C MET A 302 22.30 0.55 1.77
N LEU A 303 21.31 -0.04 2.43
CA LEU A 303 20.89 0.33 3.79
C LEU A 303 22.01 0.10 4.82
N GLU A 304 22.71 -1.02 4.73
CA GLU A 304 23.88 -1.27 5.57
C GLU A 304 24.96 -0.20 5.38
N GLN A 305 25.20 0.21 4.13
CA GLN A 305 26.17 1.26 3.83
C GLN A 305 25.73 2.63 4.39
N PHE A 306 24.44 2.97 4.31
CA PHE A 306 23.89 4.14 5.01
C PHE A 306 24.13 4.05 6.52
N GLY A 307 23.91 2.89 7.15
CA GLY A 307 24.18 2.69 8.57
C GLY A 307 25.62 3.04 8.96
N ARG A 308 26.60 2.68 8.14
CA ARG A 308 28.03 3.00 8.38
C ARG A 308 28.34 4.50 8.25
N TRP A 309 27.63 5.21 7.37
CA TRP A 309 27.86 6.64 7.13
C TRP A 309 27.14 7.58 8.11
N LYS A 310 26.27 7.07 8.98
CA LYS A 310 25.43 7.87 9.87
C LYS A 310 26.23 8.83 10.77
N ALA A 311 27.41 8.42 11.23
CA ALA A 311 28.27 9.26 12.08
C ALA A 311 28.95 10.43 11.33
N PHE A 312 28.89 10.43 9.99
CA PHE A 312 29.64 11.34 9.14
C PHE A 312 28.76 12.36 8.40
N ILE A 313 27.47 12.46 8.74
CA ILE A 313 26.55 13.37 8.08
C ILE A 313 27.00 14.81 8.35
N PRO A 314 27.34 15.60 7.31
CA PRO A 314 27.79 16.96 7.53
C PRO A 314 26.65 17.89 7.95
N ASP A 315 26.95 18.83 8.83
CA ASP A 315 26.05 19.94 9.13
C ASP A 315 25.98 20.93 7.96
N GLY A 316 24.88 21.68 7.91
CA GLY A 316 24.69 22.75 6.93
C GLY A 316 23.34 22.72 6.21
N GLN A 317 23.26 23.49 5.13
CA GLN A 317 22.08 23.64 4.29
C GLN A 317 22.44 23.50 2.80
N GLY A 318 21.47 23.13 1.98
CA GLY A 318 21.59 23.13 0.52
C GLY A 318 20.99 21.87 -0.10
N ARG A 319 20.58 21.95 -1.37
CA ARG A 319 19.81 20.89 -2.05
C ARG A 319 20.41 19.49 -1.94
N ARG A 320 21.72 19.34 -2.18
CA ARG A 320 22.41 18.04 -2.06
C ARG A 320 22.42 17.50 -0.64
N LEU A 321 22.53 18.40 0.34
CA LEU A 321 22.51 18.03 1.75
C LEU A 321 21.10 17.72 2.22
N ASP A 322 20.08 18.39 1.68
CA ASP A 322 18.67 18.05 1.91
C ASP A 322 18.38 16.62 1.43
N ILE A 323 18.83 16.26 0.22
CA ILE A 323 18.73 14.89 -0.30
C ILE A 323 19.42 13.91 0.65
N LEU A 324 20.67 14.21 1.03
CA LEU A 324 21.46 13.36 1.92
C LEU A 324 20.72 13.12 3.24
N LYS A 325 20.29 14.19 3.93
CA LYS A 325 19.57 14.12 5.19
C LYS A 325 18.27 13.32 5.06
N GLY A 326 17.49 13.55 4.02
CA GLY A 326 16.27 12.78 3.77
C GLY A 326 16.54 11.30 3.50
N CYS A 327 17.63 10.94 2.82
CA CYS A 327 18.00 9.53 2.66
C CYS A 327 18.31 8.86 4.00
N PHE A 328 19.04 9.51 4.91
CA PHE A 328 19.34 8.94 6.24
C PHE A 328 18.08 8.83 7.10
N VAL A 329 17.30 9.90 7.22
CA VAL A 329 16.04 9.88 7.99
C VAL A 329 15.09 8.83 7.41
N GLY A 330 14.97 8.77 6.08
CA GLY A 330 14.14 7.77 5.40
C GLY A 330 14.61 6.34 5.63
N SER A 331 15.92 6.10 5.74
CA SER A 331 16.48 4.78 6.03
C SER A 331 16.21 4.28 7.46
N GLU A 332 15.82 5.19 8.36
CA GLU A 332 15.48 4.87 9.75
C GLU A 332 13.97 4.64 9.95
N ASN A 333 13.14 5.06 8.99
CA ASN A 333 11.71 4.88 9.05
C ASN A 333 11.31 3.55 8.36
N PRO A 334 10.84 2.53 9.11
CA PRO A 334 10.61 1.19 8.55
C PRO A 334 9.53 1.16 7.46
N ALA A 335 8.49 1.99 7.58
CA ALA A 335 7.43 2.05 6.57
C ALA A 335 7.95 2.67 5.26
N VAL A 336 8.77 3.72 5.35
CA VAL A 336 9.43 4.34 4.19
C VAL A 336 10.39 3.35 3.53
N VAL A 337 11.21 2.65 4.32
CA VAL A 337 12.14 1.62 3.83
C VAL A 337 11.39 0.51 3.09
N GLU A 338 10.30 -0.01 3.66
CA GLU A 338 9.54 -1.09 3.03
C GLU A 338 8.88 -0.65 1.72
N ALA A 339 8.26 0.54 1.69
CA ALA A 339 7.71 1.10 0.46
C ALA A 339 8.77 1.27 -0.63
N LEU A 340 9.93 1.83 -0.29
CA LEU A 340 11.03 2.03 -1.23
C LEU A 340 11.67 0.72 -1.68
N ARG A 341 11.76 -0.29 -0.82
CA ARG A 341 12.18 -1.65 -1.16
C ARG A 341 11.26 -2.26 -2.22
N ILE A 342 9.94 -2.24 -1.98
CA ILE A 342 8.94 -2.74 -2.93
C ILE A 342 9.08 -2.01 -4.27
N ILE A 343 9.19 -0.67 -4.24
CA ILE A 343 9.36 0.15 -5.43
C ILE A 343 10.64 -0.21 -6.20
N TYR A 344 11.77 -0.33 -5.50
CA TYR A 344 13.06 -0.67 -6.10
C TYR A 344 13.05 -2.06 -6.75
N VAL A 345 12.40 -3.02 -6.10
CA VAL A 345 12.28 -4.40 -6.59
C VAL A 345 11.31 -4.50 -7.76
N ASP A 346 10.15 -3.82 -7.72
CA ASP A 346 9.08 -4.05 -8.70
C ASP A 346 9.17 -3.10 -9.91
N TYR A 347 9.80 -1.93 -9.79
CA TYR A 347 9.77 -0.88 -10.82
C TYR A 347 11.17 -0.55 -11.33
N GLY A 348 11.52 -1.08 -12.52
CA GLY A 348 12.85 -0.92 -13.11
C GLY A 348 13.31 0.54 -13.30
N ALA A 349 12.43 1.46 -13.68
CA ALA A 349 12.77 2.87 -13.84
C ALA A 349 13.14 3.54 -12.49
N LEU A 350 12.45 3.15 -11.42
CA LEU A 350 12.72 3.66 -10.07
C LEU A 350 13.96 3.00 -9.47
N ARG A 351 14.23 1.75 -9.82
CA ARG A 351 15.49 1.07 -9.49
C ARG A 351 16.71 1.83 -10.01
N LEU A 352 16.70 2.20 -11.29
CA LEU A 352 17.78 2.99 -11.90
C LEU A 352 17.95 4.35 -11.20
N SER A 353 16.84 4.97 -10.81
CA SER A 353 16.86 6.23 -10.06
C SER A 353 17.47 6.03 -8.66
N GLY A 354 17.12 4.94 -7.98
CA GLY A 354 17.69 4.56 -6.68
C GLY A 354 19.20 4.32 -6.75
N ASP A 355 19.65 3.55 -7.74
CA ASP A 355 21.09 3.30 -7.98
C ASP A 355 21.86 4.61 -8.21
N TRP A 356 21.26 5.55 -8.94
CA TRP A 356 21.85 6.86 -9.19
C TRP A 356 21.93 7.72 -7.93
N ILE A 357 20.83 7.82 -7.17
CA ILE A 357 20.79 8.55 -5.90
C ILE A 357 21.86 8.00 -4.95
N PHE A 358 21.92 6.66 -4.84
CA PHE A 358 22.91 5.99 -4.01
C PHE A 358 24.33 6.36 -4.42
N LYS A 359 24.66 6.31 -5.71
CA LYS A 359 25.98 6.70 -6.23
C LYS A 359 26.34 8.16 -5.90
N VAL A 360 25.38 9.08 -6.00
CA VAL A 360 25.58 10.49 -5.63
C VAL A 360 25.92 10.60 -4.14
N VAL A 361 25.13 9.94 -3.29
CA VAL A 361 25.39 9.88 -1.84
C VAL A 361 26.76 9.27 -1.55
N SER A 362 27.12 8.14 -2.15
CA SER A 362 28.41 7.48 -1.93
C SER A 362 29.59 8.37 -2.28
N THR A 363 29.46 9.17 -3.34
CA THR A 363 30.51 10.10 -3.78
C THR A 363 30.72 11.23 -2.76
N ILE A 364 29.63 11.74 -2.18
CA ILE A 364 29.67 12.76 -1.12
C ILE A 364 30.30 12.15 0.13
N MET A 365 29.78 11.02 0.60
CA MET A 365 30.22 10.38 1.84
C MET A 365 31.67 9.89 1.78
N GLY A 366 32.12 9.31 0.67
CA GLY A 366 33.51 8.91 0.49
C GLY A 366 34.51 10.09 0.47
N SER A 367 34.02 11.31 0.21
CA SER A 367 34.85 12.51 0.36
C SER A 367 34.92 13.00 1.80
N VAL A 368 33.86 12.81 2.58
CA VAL A 368 33.81 13.14 4.01
C VAL A 368 34.67 12.16 4.81
N GLU A 369 34.51 10.86 4.58
CA GLU A 369 35.26 9.79 5.25
C GLU A 369 36.77 9.96 5.10
N ARG A 370 37.25 10.26 3.89
CA ARG A 370 38.68 10.54 3.64
C ARG A 370 39.20 11.75 4.44
N ARG A 371 38.39 12.79 4.61
CA ARG A 371 38.79 13.99 5.38
C ARG A 371 38.87 13.72 6.87
N GLN A 372 37.99 12.88 7.40
CA GLN A 372 38.03 12.51 8.81
C GLN A 372 39.21 11.58 9.11
N GLY A 373 39.45 10.58 8.27
CA GLY A 373 40.62 9.71 8.41
C GLY A 373 41.96 10.49 8.40
N SER A 374 42.06 11.59 7.63
CA SER A 374 43.24 12.46 7.67
C SER A 374 43.38 13.30 8.95
N ARG A 375 42.28 13.60 9.65
CA ARG A 375 42.32 14.37 10.91
C ARG A 375 42.75 13.47 12.07
N ASP A 376 42.21 12.26 12.13
CA ASP A 376 42.53 11.31 13.21
C ASP A 376 44.02 10.89 13.19
N GLN A 377 44.62 10.84 12.00
CA GLN A 377 46.06 10.60 11.81
C GLN A 377 46.95 11.80 12.23
N GLN A 378 46.41 13.02 12.29
CA GLN A 378 47.17 14.20 12.74
C GLN A 378 47.08 14.42 14.25
N SER A 379 46.05 13.87 14.89
CA SER A 379 45.86 13.92 16.34
C SER A 379 46.51 12.75 17.09
N SER A 380 47.05 11.77 16.36
CA SER A 380 47.81 10.63 16.89
C SER A 380 49.30 10.90 16.71
#